data_AF-A0A2N1PIT7-F1
#
_entry.id   AF-A0A2N1PIT7-F1
#
_cell.length_a   1.000
_cell.length_b   1.000
_cell.length_c   1.000
_cell.angle_alpha   90.00
_cell.angle_beta   90.00
_cell.angle_gamma   90.00
#
_symmetry.space_group_name_H-M   'P 1'
#
loop_
_entity.id
_entity.type
_entity.pdbx_description
1 polymer ?
#
loop_
_entity_poly.entity_id
_entity_poly.type
_entity_poly.pdbx_seq_one_letter_code
_entity_poly.pdbx_strand_id
1 'polypeptide(L)'
;NIDQSSVDYETPGIYDVIYEIRDSSGNLTRVTIQIEVFSEVIDHLNIFYINDTHGAILKDGQYMGLSAIGHLILDEKTKNPNNTIFIAGGDILQGSLLSNYFYGESTIDILNAMQLDSFTIGNHEFDWSLDKVTRYFDPSYEGIKANFPLLGANVFYKDTTIRPDFIDAYQIVEKANIKIGIIGTMGYGLESSIATAMVEDYEFQDPIYWTGYYAEELRVNHDVDIVLAVIHGSSDYTNQGIGALTGQSRVDATFNGHSHQNYVRFEARTGVDMPVIQSSSNGRAVGKVTLNLSTTGEVINYQAQNLTASSDARLSGQSAIIDAKISYYYDQVEPLLNEVIIKSKETYSRDQLTYYMAELIRVSGEAAIGLHNFGGTRSSLEQNQN
;
A
#
# COMPACT_ATOMS: atom_id res chain seq x y z
N ASN A 1 7.53 40.58 28.32
CA ASN A 1 7.41 39.61 27.21
C ASN A 1 8.48 38.58 27.37
N ILE A 2 8.07 37.32 27.37
CA ILE A 2 9.00 36.19 27.42
C ILE A 2 9.50 36.01 25.99
N ASP A 3 10.81 36.11 25.80
CA ASP A 3 11.42 35.76 24.52
C ASP A 3 11.69 34.25 24.51
N GLN A 4 10.81 33.48 23.87
CA GLN A 4 10.93 32.03 23.72
C GLN A 4 11.50 31.64 22.37
N SER A 5 12.09 32.58 21.62
CA SER A 5 12.62 32.31 20.27
C SER A 5 13.77 31.30 20.24
N SER A 6 14.39 31.01 21.39
CA SER A 6 15.45 30.01 21.56
C SER A 6 14.94 28.58 21.83
N VAL A 7 13.63 28.39 22.02
CA VAL A 7 13.05 27.07 22.27
C VAL A 7 12.63 26.46 20.95
N ASP A 8 13.24 25.34 20.58
CA ASP A 8 12.76 24.50 19.51
C ASP A 8 11.75 23.50 20.09
N TYR A 9 10.47 23.73 19.81
CA TYR A 9 9.37 22.90 20.31
C TYR A 9 9.23 21.58 19.57
N GLU A 10 9.96 21.38 18.47
CA GLU A 10 9.92 20.15 17.66
C GLU A 10 11.07 19.19 18.04
N THR A 11 12.12 19.69 18.68
CA THR A 11 13.27 18.88 19.09
C THR A 11 13.24 18.62 20.60
N PRO A 12 13.14 17.36 21.06
CA PRO A 12 13.20 17.04 22.48
C PRO A 12 14.50 17.51 23.11
N GLY A 13 14.42 18.12 24.29
CA GLY A 13 15.60 18.67 24.96
C GLY A 13 15.27 19.67 26.04
N ILE A 14 16.32 20.15 26.71
CA ILE A 14 16.23 21.20 27.72
C ILE A 14 16.73 22.50 27.10
N TYR A 15 15.85 23.49 27.06
CA TYR A 15 16.10 24.82 26.53
C TYR A 15 16.17 25.83 27.66
N ASP A 16 17.28 26.55 27.75
CA ASP A 16 17.41 27.67 28.67
C ASP A 16 16.75 28.91 28.05
N VAL A 17 15.74 29.44 28.74
CA VAL A 17 15.11 30.73 28.40
C VAL A 17 15.57 31.76 29.42
N ILE A 18 16.21 32.82 28.93
CA ILE A 18 16.77 33.89 29.76
C ILE A 18 15.79 35.06 29.80
N TYR A 19 15.43 35.47 31.01
CA TYR A 19 14.56 36.59 31.31
C TYR A 19 15.37 37.73 31.87
N GLU A 20 15.27 38.90 31.25
CA GLU A 20 15.83 40.13 31.79
C GLU A 20 14.71 40.98 32.40
N ILE A 21 14.74 41.16 33.72
CA ILE A 21 13.81 41.98 34.48
C ILE A 21 14.54 43.25 34.89
N ARG A 22 14.02 44.41 34.50
CA ARG A 22 14.54 45.70 34.96
C ARG A 22 13.61 46.31 36.00
N ASP A 23 14.13 46.64 37.17
CA ASP A 23 13.33 47.29 38.22
C ASP A 23 13.13 48.80 37.94
N SER A 24 12.30 49.45 38.77
CA SER A 24 12.01 50.89 38.66
C SER A 24 13.22 51.80 38.91
N SER A 25 14.30 51.26 39.46
CA SER A 25 15.58 51.95 39.68
C SER A 25 16.59 51.70 38.56
N GLY A 26 16.22 50.88 37.55
CA GLY A 26 17.06 50.55 36.41
C GLY A 26 18.00 49.35 36.63
N ASN A 27 17.92 48.64 37.76
CA ASN A 27 18.72 47.45 38.00
C ASN A 27 18.24 46.30 37.13
N LEU A 28 19.17 45.56 36.53
CA LEU A 28 18.88 44.40 35.70
C LEU A 28 19.05 43.11 36.50
N THR A 29 18.02 42.27 36.52
CA THR A 29 18.06 40.92 37.07
C THR A 29 17.86 39.93 35.92
N ARG A 30 18.73 38.92 35.85
CA ARG A 30 18.58 37.80 34.91
C ARG A 30 18.03 36.58 35.64
N VAL A 31 17.01 35.96 35.08
CA VAL A 31 16.46 34.68 35.53
C VAL A 31 16.57 33.71 34.38
N THR A 32 17.15 32.54 34.60
CA THR A 32 17.12 31.44 33.62
C THR A 32 16.02 30.47 34.02
N ILE A 33 15.12 30.15 33.08
CA ILE A 33 14.12 29.09 33.26
C ILE A 33 14.46 28.00 32.26
N GLN A 34 14.46 26.76 32.73
CA GLN A 34 14.63 25.59 31.87
C GLN A 34 13.26 25.13 31.40
N ILE A 35 13.11 25.02 30.08
CA ILE A 35 11.95 24.43 29.43
C ILE A 35 12.38 23.07 28.90
N GLU A 36 11.75 22.01 29.39
CA GLU A 36 11.94 20.66 28.87
C GLU A 36 10.87 20.37 27.81
N VAL A 37 11.30 20.08 26.60
CA VAL A 37 10.45 19.59 25.50
C VAL A 37 10.58 18.08 25.49
N PHE A 38 9.46 17.39 25.75
CA PHE A 38 9.40 15.92 25.71
C PHE A 38 9.14 15.44 24.29
N SER A 39 9.66 14.26 23.95
CA SER A 39 9.19 13.55 22.76
C SER A 39 7.70 13.28 22.87
N GLU A 40 6.96 13.55 21.81
CA GLU A 40 5.58 13.09 21.72
C GLU A 40 5.57 11.56 21.76
N VAL A 41 4.86 11.00 22.74
CA VAL A 41 4.67 9.55 22.87
C VAL A 41 3.29 9.23 22.34
N ILE A 42 3.23 8.44 21.28
CA ILE A 42 1.97 7.90 20.79
C ILE A 42 1.65 6.60 21.54
N ASP A 43 0.40 6.43 21.94
CA ASP A 43 -0.09 5.22 22.62
C ASP A 43 -0.63 4.17 21.64
N HIS A 44 -0.76 4.52 20.35
CA HIS A 44 -1.15 3.60 19.29
C HIS A 44 -0.66 4.08 17.91
N LEU A 45 -0.46 3.11 17.01
CA LEU A 45 -0.19 3.31 15.58
C LEU A 45 -1.36 2.74 14.76
N ASN A 46 -1.90 3.55 13.85
CA ASN A 46 -2.93 3.16 12.89
C ASN A 46 -2.30 2.87 11.52
N ILE A 47 -2.47 1.64 11.05
CA ILE A 47 -2.03 1.19 9.74
C ILE A 47 -3.25 0.94 8.87
N PHE A 48 -3.40 1.73 7.82
CA PHE A 48 -4.40 1.51 6.79
C PHE A 48 -3.78 0.78 5.61
N TYR A 49 -4.55 -0.12 5.01
CA TYR A 49 -4.04 -1.05 4.02
C TYR A 49 -5.04 -1.26 2.87
N ILE A 50 -4.51 -1.28 1.64
CA ILE A 50 -5.21 -1.79 0.47
C ILE A 50 -4.35 -2.83 -0.24
N ASN A 51 -4.99 -3.79 -0.90
CA ASN A 51 -4.34 -4.79 -1.74
C ASN A 51 -5.22 -5.07 -2.95
N ASP A 52 -4.61 -5.52 -4.04
CA ASP A 52 -5.32 -6.06 -5.19
C ASP A 52 -6.39 -5.09 -5.70
N THR A 53 -6.08 -3.79 -5.71
CA THR A 53 -7.05 -2.77 -6.15
C THR A 53 -7.31 -2.90 -7.64
N HIS A 54 -6.38 -3.49 -8.39
CA HIS A 54 -6.51 -3.76 -9.82
C HIS A 54 -6.97 -2.54 -10.63
N GLY A 55 -6.39 -1.37 -10.31
CA GLY A 55 -6.74 -0.10 -10.93
C GLY A 55 -8.19 0.35 -10.72
N ALA A 56 -8.95 -0.21 -9.77
CA ALA A 56 -10.34 0.15 -9.47
C ALA A 56 -10.47 1.58 -8.88
N ILE A 57 -10.18 2.58 -9.71
CA ILE A 57 -10.20 4.01 -9.40
C ILE A 57 -11.63 4.49 -9.14
N LEU A 58 -12.56 4.09 -10.01
CA LEU A 58 -13.95 4.54 -9.96
C LEU A 58 -14.78 3.67 -9.03
N LYS A 59 -15.83 4.28 -8.48
CA LYS A 59 -16.91 3.55 -7.81
C LYS A 59 -17.71 2.76 -8.84
N ASP A 60 -17.84 1.46 -8.64
CA ASP A 60 -18.65 0.59 -9.48
C ASP A 60 -19.17 -0.62 -8.68
N GLY A 61 -20.48 -0.77 -8.59
CA GLY A 61 -21.12 -1.83 -7.81
C GLY A 61 -20.63 -1.87 -6.36
N GLN A 62 -19.81 -2.87 -6.03
CA GLN A 62 -19.21 -3.09 -4.70
C GLN A 62 -17.85 -2.41 -4.53
N TYR A 63 -17.25 -1.86 -5.59
CA TYR A 63 -15.99 -1.12 -5.53
C TYR A 63 -16.28 0.27 -4.99
N MET A 64 -15.63 0.65 -3.89
CA MET A 64 -15.87 1.96 -3.28
C MET A 64 -15.27 3.10 -4.11
N GLY A 65 -14.24 2.81 -4.91
CA GLY A 65 -13.45 3.78 -5.64
C GLY A 65 -12.43 4.49 -4.76
N LEU A 66 -11.34 4.97 -5.37
CA LEU A 66 -10.22 5.59 -4.66
C LEU A 66 -10.58 6.94 -4.04
N SER A 67 -11.62 7.64 -4.50
CA SER A 67 -12.06 8.89 -3.87
C SER A 67 -12.66 8.67 -2.48
N ALA A 68 -13.47 7.63 -2.29
CA ALA A 68 -14.02 7.26 -0.99
C ALA A 68 -12.93 6.77 -0.03
N ILE A 69 -12.02 5.92 -0.53
CA ILE A 69 -10.88 5.45 0.25
C ILE A 69 -9.97 6.63 0.62
N GLY A 70 -9.64 7.49 -0.35
CA GLY A 70 -8.83 8.69 -0.13
C GLY A 70 -9.47 9.66 0.86
N HIS A 71 -10.80 9.79 0.88
CA HIS A 71 -11.50 10.57 1.89
C HIS A 71 -11.26 10.02 3.31
N LEU A 72 -11.41 8.71 3.50
CA LEU A 72 -11.10 8.06 4.78
C LEU A 72 -9.64 8.28 5.20
N ILE A 73 -8.68 8.01 4.30
CA ILE A 73 -7.25 8.08 4.62
C ILE A 73 -6.82 9.52 4.93
N LEU A 74 -7.20 10.49 4.11
CA LEU A 74 -6.81 11.89 4.30
C LEU A 74 -7.46 12.50 5.54
N ASP A 75 -8.71 12.13 5.85
CA ASP A 75 -9.36 12.52 7.11
C ASP A 75 -8.62 11.95 8.33
N GLU A 76 -8.22 10.67 8.29
CA GLU A 76 -7.46 10.07 9.38
C GLU A 76 -6.08 10.71 9.54
N LYS A 77 -5.33 10.90 8.44
CA LYS A 77 -4.01 11.56 8.47
C LYS A 77 -4.10 13.01 8.93
N THR A 78 -5.21 13.71 8.67
CA THR A 78 -5.44 15.08 9.18
C THR A 78 -5.69 15.09 10.69
N LYS A 79 -6.46 14.12 11.20
CA LYS A 79 -6.80 14.03 12.63
C LYS A 79 -5.67 13.46 13.47
N ASN A 80 -4.92 12.51 12.93
CA ASN A 80 -3.86 11.79 13.63
C ASN A 80 -2.57 11.70 12.78
N PRO A 81 -1.94 12.85 12.46
CA PRO A 81 -0.79 12.91 11.54
C PRO A 81 0.43 12.13 12.04
N ASN A 82 0.59 12.08 13.37
CA ASN A 82 1.75 11.52 14.06
C ASN A 82 1.62 10.04 14.37
N ASN A 83 0.53 9.38 13.98
CA ASN A 83 0.35 7.94 14.24
C ASN A 83 -0.39 7.17 13.13
N THR A 84 -0.56 7.76 11.94
CA THR A 84 -1.27 7.12 10.84
C THR A 84 -0.35 6.88 9.66
N ILE A 85 -0.32 5.63 9.19
CA ILE A 85 0.33 5.22 7.94
C ILE A 85 -0.67 4.54 7.01
N PHE A 86 -0.40 4.58 5.71
CA PHE A 86 -1.19 4.00 4.65
C PHE A 86 -0.27 3.25 3.68
N ILE A 87 -0.50 1.96 3.50
CA ILE A 87 0.37 1.06 2.75
C ILE A 87 -0.41 0.24 1.73
N ALA A 88 0.23 -0.16 0.64
CA ALA A 88 -0.37 -0.95 -0.43
C ALA A 88 0.36 -2.27 -0.68
N GLY A 89 -0.37 -3.37 -0.80
CA GLY A 89 0.16 -4.73 -0.84
C GLY A 89 0.17 -5.44 -2.19
N GLY A 90 0.53 -4.73 -3.26
CA GLY A 90 0.63 -5.32 -4.60
C GLY A 90 -0.68 -5.38 -5.37
N ASP A 91 -0.56 -5.59 -6.69
CA ASP A 91 -1.65 -5.68 -7.65
C ASP A 91 -2.54 -4.43 -7.65
N ILE A 92 -1.89 -3.28 -7.73
CA ILE A 92 -2.57 -1.98 -7.60
C ILE A 92 -2.83 -1.35 -8.96
N LEU A 93 -1.93 -1.55 -9.93
CA LEU A 93 -1.89 -0.74 -11.15
C LEU A 93 -2.78 -1.25 -12.28
N GLN A 94 -2.72 -2.53 -12.65
CA GLN A 94 -3.49 -3.02 -13.81
C GLN A 94 -4.93 -3.41 -13.42
N GLY A 95 -5.89 -3.36 -14.34
CA GLY A 95 -7.15 -4.13 -14.25
C GLY A 95 -8.40 -3.37 -14.67
N SER A 96 -8.34 -2.04 -14.60
CA SER A 96 -9.39 -1.15 -15.09
C SER A 96 -8.89 -0.33 -16.28
N LEU A 97 -9.81 0.15 -17.12
CA LEU A 97 -9.45 0.95 -18.28
C LEU A 97 -8.70 2.22 -17.90
N LEU A 98 -9.18 2.97 -16.89
CA LEU A 98 -8.57 4.24 -16.49
C LEU A 98 -7.10 4.04 -16.12
N SER A 99 -6.77 2.96 -15.43
CA SER A 99 -5.37 2.70 -15.06
C SER A 99 -4.58 2.09 -16.21
N ASN A 100 -5.14 1.10 -16.91
CA ASN A 100 -4.45 0.38 -17.99
C ASN A 100 -4.07 1.29 -19.15
N TYR A 101 -4.94 2.23 -19.53
CA TYR A 101 -4.68 3.13 -20.64
C TYR A 101 -3.40 3.96 -20.42
N PHE A 102 -3.14 4.36 -19.18
CA PHE A 102 -1.94 5.11 -18.80
C PHE A 102 -0.83 4.22 -18.19
N TYR A 103 -0.93 2.90 -18.34
CA TYR A 103 0.03 1.94 -17.75
C TYR A 103 0.25 2.19 -16.25
N GLY A 104 -0.81 2.50 -15.49
CA GLY A 104 -0.76 2.73 -14.05
C GLY A 104 -0.49 4.17 -13.60
N GLU A 105 -0.11 5.08 -14.50
CA GLU A 105 0.27 6.46 -14.15
C GLU A 105 -0.84 7.19 -13.36
N SER A 106 -2.10 7.04 -13.79
CA SER A 106 -3.24 7.64 -13.12
C SER A 106 -3.40 7.15 -11.68
N THR A 107 -3.14 5.86 -11.45
CA THR A 107 -3.22 5.27 -10.12
C THR A 107 -2.07 5.75 -9.24
N ILE A 108 -0.85 5.88 -9.78
CA ILE A 108 0.30 6.45 -9.06
C ILE A 108 0.00 7.90 -8.64
N ASP A 109 -0.52 8.75 -9.54
CA ASP A 109 -0.83 10.15 -9.21
C ASP A 109 -1.94 10.27 -8.13
N ILE A 110 -2.94 9.40 -8.19
CA ILE A 110 -3.99 9.33 -7.15
C ILE A 110 -3.40 8.89 -5.80
N LEU A 111 -2.55 7.86 -5.79
CA LEU A 111 -1.91 7.36 -4.56
C LEU A 111 -0.94 8.37 -3.95
N ASN A 112 -0.26 9.16 -4.78
CA ASN A 112 0.52 10.32 -4.32
C ASN A 112 -0.37 11.32 -3.58
N ALA A 113 -1.53 11.65 -4.15
CA ALA A 113 -2.49 12.55 -3.51
C ALA A 113 -3.12 11.97 -2.24
N MET A 114 -3.20 10.64 -2.13
CA MET A 114 -3.60 9.92 -0.92
C MET A 114 -2.49 9.80 0.13
N GLN A 115 -1.28 10.27 -0.17
CA GLN A 115 -0.10 10.20 0.70
C GLN A 115 0.24 8.76 1.10
N LEU A 116 0.28 7.83 0.14
CA LEU A 116 0.73 6.47 0.38
C LEU A 116 2.17 6.47 0.94
N ASP A 117 2.45 5.63 1.93
CA ASP A 117 3.75 5.53 2.60
C ASP A 117 4.64 4.45 1.96
N SER A 118 4.07 3.37 1.43
CA SER A 118 4.81 2.37 0.64
C SER A 118 3.90 1.53 -0.26
N PHE A 119 4.49 0.98 -1.31
CA PHE A 119 3.83 0.08 -2.25
C PHE A 119 4.66 -1.20 -2.42
N THR A 120 4.16 -2.34 -1.96
CA THR A 120 4.78 -3.64 -2.24
C THR A 120 4.41 -4.09 -3.66
N ILE A 121 5.38 -4.62 -4.40
CA ILE A 121 5.15 -5.19 -5.73
C ILE A 121 4.23 -6.42 -5.67
N GLY A 122 3.30 -6.54 -6.61
CA GLY A 122 2.49 -7.73 -6.85
C GLY A 122 2.84 -8.43 -8.16
N ASN A 123 2.20 -9.57 -8.43
CA ASN A 123 2.50 -10.31 -9.66
C ASN A 123 2.06 -9.55 -10.91
N HIS A 124 1.00 -8.74 -10.79
CA HIS A 124 0.47 -7.98 -11.91
C HIS A 124 1.26 -6.70 -12.22
N GLU A 125 2.19 -6.29 -11.37
CA GLU A 125 3.16 -5.24 -11.71
C GLU A 125 4.19 -5.70 -12.77
N PHE A 126 4.21 -6.99 -13.11
CA PHE A 126 5.02 -7.52 -14.22
C PHE A 126 4.27 -7.56 -15.56
N ASP A 127 2.95 -7.32 -15.59
CA ASP A 127 2.11 -7.52 -16.78
C ASP A 127 2.53 -6.67 -17.98
N TRP A 128 3.11 -5.50 -17.72
CA TRP A 128 3.60 -4.58 -18.75
C TRP A 128 5.11 -4.63 -18.94
N SER A 129 5.80 -5.63 -18.39
CA SER A 129 7.23 -5.66 -18.06
C SER A 129 7.61 -4.76 -16.88
N LEU A 130 8.62 -5.18 -16.11
CA LEU A 130 8.99 -4.54 -14.84
C LEU A 130 9.49 -3.10 -15.03
N ASP A 131 10.11 -2.76 -16.16
CA ASP A 131 10.57 -1.40 -16.46
C ASP A 131 9.41 -0.39 -16.60
N LYS A 132 8.24 -0.85 -17.06
CA LYS A 132 7.05 0.01 -17.16
C LYS A 132 6.52 0.46 -15.80
N VAL A 133 6.74 -0.32 -14.75
CA VAL A 133 6.34 0.02 -13.39
C VAL A 133 7.46 0.76 -12.67
N THR A 134 8.70 0.23 -12.72
CA THR A 134 9.85 0.81 -12.00
C THR A 134 10.21 2.22 -12.48
N ARG A 135 9.89 2.60 -13.73
CA ARG A 135 10.08 3.99 -14.22
C ARG A 135 9.39 5.05 -13.35
N TYR A 136 8.28 4.75 -12.69
CA TYR A 136 7.61 5.72 -11.81
C TYR A 136 8.42 6.03 -10.54
N PHE A 137 9.38 5.18 -10.22
CA PHE A 137 10.26 5.28 -9.05
C PHE A 137 11.67 5.74 -9.44
N ASP A 138 11.94 5.89 -10.74
CA ASP A 138 13.18 6.47 -11.25
C ASP A 138 13.16 7.99 -11.08
N PRO A 139 14.12 8.60 -10.33
CA PRO A 139 14.19 10.04 -10.15
C PRO A 139 14.40 10.81 -11.45
N SER A 140 14.96 10.16 -12.48
CA SER A 140 15.20 10.71 -13.82
C SER A 140 14.00 10.63 -14.76
N TYR A 141 12.91 9.94 -14.37
CA TYR A 141 11.70 9.91 -15.17
C TYR A 141 11.02 11.29 -15.20
N GLU A 142 10.64 11.72 -16.41
CA GLU A 142 10.05 13.04 -16.68
C GLU A 142 8.52 13.07 -16.50
N GLY A 143 7.88 11.91 -16.36
CA GLY A 143 6.43 11.79 -16.13
C GLY A 143 6.06 11.93 -14.66
N ILE A 144 4.85 11.46 -14.31
CA ILE A 144 4.47 11.32 -12.91
C ILE A 144 5.44 10.37 -12.21
N LYS A 145 5.92 10.76 -11.04
CA LYS A 145 6.76 9.96 -10.16
C LYS A 145 6.02 9.62 -8.89
N ALA A 146 6.25 8.42 -8.36
CA ALA A 146 5.76 8.04 -7.05
C ALA A 146 6.50 8.82 -5.96
N ASN A 147 5.76 9.29 -4.95
CA ASN A 147 6.31 9.94 -3.76
C ASN A 147 6.60 8.95 -2.63
N PHE A 148 6.55 7.66 -2.96
CA PHE A 148 6.70 6.52 -2.06
C PHE A 148 7.52 5.43 -2.76
N PRO A 149 8.20 4.55 -2.02
CA PRO A 149 9.02 3.50 -2.61
C PRO A 149 8.18 2.30 -3.09
N LEU A 150 8.70 1.60 -4.10
CA LEU A 150 8.26 0.27 -4.51
C LEU A 150 9.09 -0.78 -3.75
N LEU A 151 8.44 -1.68 -3.02
CA LEU A 151 9.08 -2.66 -2.15
C LEU A 151 9.04 -4.06 -2.74
N GLY A 152 10.17 -4.76 -2.69
CA GLY A 152 10.35 -6.12 -3.21
C GLY A 152 11.61 -6.79 -2.67
N ALA A 153 11.66 -7.03 -1.36
CA ALA A 153 12.81 -7.52 -0.61
C ALA A 153 13.34 -8.88 -1.08
N ASN A 154 12.49 -9.72 -1.66
CA ASN A 154 12.84 -11.03 -2.18
C ASN A 154 12.80 -11.13 -3.70
N VAL A 155 12.68 -10.01 -4.41
CA VAL A 155 12.67 -9.97 -5.89
C VAL A 155 14.07 -9.68 -6.41
N PHE A 156 14.66 -10.64 -7.12
CA PHE A 156 16.02 -10.56 -7.62
C PHE A 156 16.10 -10.89 -9.10
N TYR A 157 17.18 -10.47 -9.75
CA TYR A 157 17.59 -11.12 -11.00
C TYR A 157 17.91 -12.58 -10.72
N LYS A 158 17.48 -13.44 -11.64
CA LYS A 158 17.61 -14.89 -11.53
C LYS A 158 19.03 -15.34 -11.20
N ASP A 159 19.14 -16.33 -10.31
CA ASP A 159 20.41 -16.89 -9.83
C ASP A 159 21.32 -15.87 -9.12
N THR A 160 20.78 -14.77 -8.61
CA THR A 160 21.52 -13.73 -7.88
C THR A 160 20.80 -13.26 -6.62
N THR A 161 21.46 -12.38 -5.86
CA THR A 161 20.81 -11.55 -4.83
C THR A 161 20.88 -10.06 -5.20
N ILE A 162 20.95 -9.76 -6.51
CA ILE A 162 20.94 -8.39 -7.02
C ILE A 162 19.48 -8.01 -7.31
N ARG A 163 19.00 -6.97 -6.62
CA ARG A 163 17.66 -6.43 -6.81
C ARG A 163 17.59 -5.60 -8.09
N PRO A 164 16.48 -5.65 -8.85
CA PRO A 164 16.26 -4.70 -9.94
C PRO A 164 16.28 -3.26 -9.43
N ASP A 165 16.69 -2.34 -10.31
CA ASP A 165 16.74 -0.92 -9.99
C ASP A 165 15.35 -0.38 -9.61
N PHE A 166 15.34 0.62 -8.71
CA PHE A 166 14.14 1.30 -8.22
C PHE A 166 13.12 0.42 -7.49
N ILE A 167 13.58 -0.74 -6.99
CA ILE A 167 12.87 -1.56 -6.01
C ILE A 167 13.71 -1.55 -4.74
N ASP A 168 13.10 -1.19 -3.62
CA ASP A 168 13.74 -1.21 -2.31
C ASP A 168 13.37 -2.49 -1.55
N ALA A 169 14.22 -2.91 -0.60
CA ALA A 169 13.87 -4.03 0.27
C ALA A 169 12.81 -3.65 1.32
N TYR A 170 12.93 -2.45 1.86
CA TYR A 170 12.09 -1.95 2.93
C TYR A 170 11.99 -0.43 2.88
N GLN A 171 11.04 0.12 3.64
CA GLN A 171 10.92 1.54 3.94
C GLN A 171 10.92 1.76 5.44
N ILE A 172 11.57 2.83 5.92
CA ILE A 172 11.44 3.30 7.30
C ILE A 172 10.55 4.54 7.30
N VAL A 173 9.48 4.51 8.08
CA VAL A 173 8.59 5.66 8.31
C VAL A 173 8.71 6.07 9.77
N GLU A 174 8.94 7.35 10.02
CA GLU A 174 8.98 7.90 11.38
C GLU A 174 7.64 8.57 11.72
N LYS A 175 7.10 8.24 12.89
CA LYS A 175 5.83 8.76 13.40
C LYS A 175 6.00 9.11 14.88
N ALA A 176 5.95 10.41 15.19
CA ALA A 176 6.42 10.94 16.47
C ALA A 176 7.82 10.42 16.78
N ASN A 177 7.99 9.68 17.88
CA ASN A 177 9.26 9.09 18.31
C ASN A 177 9.43 7.61 17.93
N ILE A 178 8.53 7.06 17.11
CA ILE A 178 8.53 5.64 16.72
C ILE A 178 9.02 5.47 15.29
N LYS A 179 9.93 4.53 15.07
CA LYS A 179 10.39 4.10 13.75
C LYS A 179 9.67 2.82 13.32
N ILE A 180 9.04 2.86 12.16
CA ILE A 180 8.29 1.75 11.58
C ILE A 180 9.02 1.27 10.33
N GLY A 181 9.52 0.03 10.36
CA GLY A 181 10.07 -0.66 9.21
C GLY A 181 9.00 -1.42 8.45
N ILE A 182 8.90 -1.22 7.15
CA ILE A 182 7.91 -1.86 6.28
C ILE A 182 8.67 -2.69 5.25
N ILE A 183 8.50 -4.01 5.28
CA ILE A 183 9.18 -4.95 4.38
C ILE A 183 8.16 -5.47 3.36
N GLY A 184 8.43 -5.26 2.07
CA GLY A 184 7.58 -5.77 0.99
C GLY A 184 8.14 -7.06 0.39
N THR A 185 7.34 -8.11 0.24
CA THR A 185 7.77 -9.36 -0.42
C THR A 185 6.72 -9.94 -1.35
N MET A 186 7.16 -10.64 -2.40
CA MET A 186 6.35 -11.55 -3.19
C MET A 186 6.17 -12.89 -2.48
N GLY A 187 4.99 -13.49 -2.59
CA GLY A 187 4.76 -14.85 -2.13
C GLY A 187 5.61 -15.88 -2.88
N TYR A 188 5.93 -16.99 -2.22
CA TYR A 188 6.71 -18.08 -2.81
C TYR A 188 6.01 -18.70 -4.03
N GLY A 189 6.74 -18.82 -5.14
CA GLY A 189 6.28 -19.52 -6.36
C GLY A 189 5.29 -18.74 -7.24
N LEU A 190 5.08 -17.46 -6.95
CA LEU A 190 4.15 -16.62 -7.71
C LEU A 190 4.64 -16.26 -9.12
N GLU A 191 5.88 -16.55 -9.48
CA GLU A 191 6.38 -16.48 -10.86
C GLU A 191 5.50 -17.30 -11.80
N SER A 192 4.93 -18.41 -11.32
CA SER A 192 4.01 -19.27 -12.08
C SER A 192 2.68 -18.60 -12.46
N SER A 193 2.34 -17.47 -11.82
CA SER A 193 1.15 -16.67 -12.11
C SER A 193 1.40 -15.53 -13.11
N ILE A 194 2.65 -15.36 -13.55
CA ILE A 194 3.07 -14.31 -14.46
C ILE A 194 3.40 -14.93 -15.83
N ALA A 195 3.18 -14.18 -16.90
CA ALA A 195 3.63 -14.61 -18.23
C ALA A 195 5.15 -14.85 -18.22
N THR A 196 5.61 -16.01 -18.69
CA THR A 196 7.03 -16.40 -18.64
C THR A 196 7.95 -15.31 -19.22
N ALA A 197 7.60 -14.73 -20.36
CA ALA A 197 8.39 -13.67 -21.00
C ALA A 197 8.52 -12.37 -20.15
N MET A 198 7.66 -12.17 -19.15
CA MET A 198 7.71 -11.01 -18.26
C MET A 198 8.48 -11.27 -16.97
N VAL A 199 8.72 -12.55 -16.62
CA VAL A 199 9.33 -12.94 -15.34
C VAL A 199 10.61 -13.79 -15.50
N GLU A 200 10.98 -14.21 -16.72
CA GLU A 200 12.04 -15.20 -16.95
C GLU A 200 13.43 -14.78 -16.44
N ASP A 201 13.68 -13.48 -16.34
CA ASP A 201 14.91 -12.86 -15.83
C ASP A 201 14.92 -12.65 -14.32
N TYR A 202 13.80 -12.92 -13.64
CA TYR A 202 13.61 -12.66 -12.22
C TYR A 202 13.31 -13.94 -11.43
N GLU A 203 13.56 -13.89 -10.14
CA GLU A 203 13.16 -14.92 -9.18
C GLU A 203 12.68 -14.28 -7.87
N PHE A 204 11.71 -14.94 -7.24
CA PHE A 204 11.18 -14.58 -5.93
C PHE A 204 11.70 -15.58 -4.91
N GLN A 205 12.73 -15.18 -4.18
CA GLN A 205 13.34 -16.04 -3.16
C GLN A 205 12.43 -16.18 -1.93
N ASP A 206 12.77 -17.06 -0.98
CA ASP A 206 11.92 -17.37 0.17
C ASP A 206 11.53 -16.10 0.97
N PRO A 207 10.24 -15.72 0.99
CA PRO A 207 9.81 -14.52 1.69
C PRO A 207 10.00 -14.61 3.21
N ILE A 208 10.02 -15.82 3.79
CA ILE A 208 10.23 -16.00 5.24
C ILE A 208 11.66 -15.58 5.60
N TYR A 209 12.64 -16.10 4.86
CA TYR A 209 14.05 -15.79 5.07
C TYR A 209 14.32 -14.30 4.92
N TRP A 210 13.92 -13.70 3.79
CA TRP A 210 14.22 -12.30 3.50
C TRP A 210 13.49 -11.33 4.43
N THR A 211 12.26 -11.64 4.84
CA THR A 211 11.58 -10.83 5.86
C THR A 211 12.31 -10.89 7.21
N GLY A 212 12.74 -12.07 7.65
CA GLY A 212 13.48 -12.21 8.91
C GLY A 212 14.85 -11.51 8.88
N TYR A 213 15.55 -11.60 7.76
CA TYR A 213 16.83 -10.92 7.55
C TYR A 213 16.68 -9.40 7.64
N TYR A 214 15.74 -8.81 6.90
CA TYR A 214 15.55 -7.36 6.92
C TYR A 214 14.89 -6.87 8.21
N ALA A 215 14.08 -7.67 8.88
CA ALA A 215 13.58 -7.33 10.21
C ALA A 215 14.73 -7.17 11.22
N GLU A 216 15.71 -8.08 11.19
CA GLU A 216 16.91 -7.97 12.02
C GLU A 216 17.77 -6.76 11.64
N GLU A 217 18.02 -6.54 10.34
CA GLU A 217 18.72 -5.36 9.83
C GLU A 217 18.08 -4.06 10.36
N LEU A 218 16.77 -3.93 10.22
CA LEU A 218 16.00 -2.77 10.65
C LEU A 218 16.13 -2.50 12.15
N ARG A 219 16.03 -3.54 12.98
CA ARG A 219 16.14 -3.35 14.42
C ARG A 219 17.56 -3.10 14.90
N VAL A 220 18.54 -3.81 14.34
CA VAL A 220 19.94 -3.77 14.81
C VAL A 220 20.68 -2.54 14.29
N ASN A 221 20.44 -2.15 13.04
CA ASN A 221 21.22 -1.12 12.37
C ASN A 221 20.48 0.22 12.22
N HIS A 222 19.14 0.23 12.40
CA HIS A 222 18.31 1.43 12.20
C HIS A 222 17.44 1.80 13.41
N ASP A 223 17.54 1.04 14.50
CA ASP A 223 16.75 1.23 15.73
C ASP A 223 15.24 1.25 15.48
N VAL A 224 14.76 0.39 14.58
CA VAL A 224 13.33 0.26 14.28
C VAL A 224 12.58 -0.41 15.43
N ASP A 225 11.49 0.21 15.87
CA ASP A 225 10.66 -0.28 16.97
C ASP A 225 9.64 -1.32 16.49
N ILE A 226 9.01 -1.05 15.34
CA ILE A 226 7.90 -1.84 14.79
C ILE A 226 8.25 -2.31 13.38
N VAL A 227 8.09 -3.61 13.11
CA VAL A 227 8.29 -4.19 11.78
C VAL A 227 6.98 -4.72 11.22
N LEU A 228 6.63 -4.27 10.01
CA LEU A 228 5.47 -4.73 9.25
C LEU A 228 5.92 -5.57 8.06
N ALA A 229 5.33 -6.75 7.88
CA ALA A 229 5.52 -7.55 6.67
C ALA A 229 4.33 -7.37 5.72
N VAL A 230 4.56 -6.78 4.57
CA VAL A 230 3.56 -6.64 3.51
C VAL A 230 3.90 -7.66 2.43
N ILE A 231 3.12 -8.72 2.36
CA ILE A 231 3.38 -9.89 1.52
C ILE A 231 2.32 -9.92 0.44
N HIS A 232 2.73 -9.78 -0.83
CA HIS A 232 1.84 -10.07 -1.94
C HIS A 232 1.74 -11.60 -2.12
N GLY A 233 0.92 -12.20 -1.26
CA GLY A 233 0.74 -13.64 -1.09
C GLY A 233 -0.06 -13.91 0.18
N SER A 234 -0.56 -15.14 0.34
CA SER A 234 -1.44 -15.46 1.48
C SER A 234 -1.30 -16.90 2.00
N SER A 235 -0.18 -17.57 1.74
CA SER A 235 -0.02 -18.97 2.15
C SER A 235 0.05 -19.11 3.67
N ASP A 236 -0.54 -20.17 4.23
CA ASP A 236 -0.43 -20.45 5.66
C ASP A 236 1.02 -20.75 6.06
N TYR A 237 1.77 -21.44 5.20
CA TYR A 237 3.20 -21.72 5.43
C TYR A 237 4.01 -20.43 5.61
N THR A 238 3.85 -19.45 4.72
CA THR A 238 4.53 -18.15 4.82
C THR A 238 4.09 -17.41 6.08
N ASN A 239 2.78 -17.31 6.35
CA ASN A 239 2.29 -16.59 7.51
C ASN A 239 2.78 -17.19 8.83
N GLN A 240 2.72 -18.51 8.98
CA GLN A 240 3.24 -19.23 10.15
C GLN A 240 4.76 -19.05 10.30
N GLY A 241 5.50 -19.13 9.19
CA GLY A 241 6.95 -18.90 9.18
C GLY A 241 7.33 -17.50 9.66
N ILE A 242 6.62 -16.47 9.18
CA ILE A 242 6.79 -15.09 9.65
C ILE A 242 6.36 -14.93 11.12
N GLY A 243 5.25 -15.54 11.52
CA GLY A 243 4.75 -15.52 12.89
C GLY A 243 5.70 -16.17 13.90
N ALA A 244 6.51 -17.14 13.44
CA ALA A 244 7.52 -17.83 14.23
C ALA A 244 8.85 -17.06 14.39
N LEU A 245 9.04 -15.94 13.67
CA LEU A 245 10.23 -15.10 13.84
C LEU A 245 10.19 -14.41 15.22
N THR A 246 11.34 -14.40 15.90
CA THR A 246 11.48 -13.87 17.28
C THR A 246 12.72 -12.98 17.42
N GLY A 247 12.91 -12.38 18.59
CA GLY A 247 14.05 -11.50 18.85
C GLY A 247 14.09 -10.32 17.89
N GLN A 248 15.27 -10.04 17.32
CA GLN A 248 15.45 -8.93 16.39
C GLN A 248 14.79 -9.15 15.02
N SER A 249 14.45 -10.39 14.66
CA SER A 249 13.75 -10.71 13.40
C SER A 249 12.22 -10.70 13.52
N ARG A 250 11.65 -10.41 14.70
CA ARG A 250 10.20 -10.45 14.96
C ARG A 250 9.43 -9.58 13.94
N VAL A 251 8.23 -9.98 13.56
CA VAL A 251 7.32 -9.12 12.77
C VAL A 251 6.09 -8.81 13.60
N ASP A 252 5.68 -7.55 13.68
CA ASP A 252 4.62 -7.10 14.58
C ASP A 252 3.22 -7.20 13.94
N ALA A 253 3.12 -7.07 12.61
CA ALA A 253 1.90 -7.34 11.85
C ALA A 253 2.20 -7.79 10.41
N THR A 254 1.32 -8.62 9.85
CA THR A 254 1.42 -9.10 8.46
C THR A 254 0.20 -8.69 7.64
N PHE A 255 0.45 -8.14 6.47
CA PHE A 255 -0.56 -7.75 5.48
C PHE A 255 -0.38 -8.64 4.26
N ASN A 256 -1.45 -9.30 3.82
CA ASN A 256 -1.46 -10.24 2.71
C ASN A 256 -2.19 -9.64 1.50
N GLY A 257 -1.94 -10.19 0.32
CA GLY A 257 -2.62 -9.88 -0.95
C GLY A 257 -2.79 -11.12 -1.82
N HIS A 258 -2.92 -10.93 -3.13
CA HIS A 258 -2.93 -11.95 -4.19
C HIS A 258 -4.19 -12.81 -4.27
N SER A 259 -4.66 -13.38 -3.15
CA SER A 259 -5.78 -14.34 -3.18
C SER A 259 -7.17 -13.70 -3.15
N HIS A 260 -7.23 -12.37 -3.10
CA HIS A 260 -8.43 -11.53 -3.05
C HIS A 260 -9.39 -11.85 -1.88
N GLN A 261 -8.89 -12.52 -0.84
CA GLN A 261 -9.67 -12.94 0.31
C GLN A 261 -9.93 -11.77 1.26
N ASN A 262 -11.00 -11.88 2.05
CA ASN A 262 -11.33 -10.91 3.09
C ASN A 262 -11.27 -11.62 4.46
N TYR A 263 -10.20 -11.39 5.21
CA TYR A 263 -10.05 -11.95 6.55
C TYR A 263 -9.19 -11.09 7.46
N VAL A 264 -9.43 -11.28 8.75
CA VAL A 264 -8.51 -10.95 9.83
C VAL A 264 -8.33 -12.23 10.65
N ARG A 265 -7.08 -12.62 10.85
CA ARG A 265 -6.70 -13.76 11.69
C ARG A 265 -5.43 -13.42 12.46
N PHE A 266 -4.86 -14.40 13.15
CA PHE A 266 -3.61 -14.22 13.86
C PHE A 266 -2.74 -15.46 13.83
N GLU A 267 -1.44 -15.26 13.99
CA GLU A 267 -0.47 -16.31 14.30
C GLU A 267 -0.11 -16.24 15.78
N ALA A 268 -0.31 -17.35 16.49
CA ALA A 268 -0.10 -17.41 17.94
C ALA A 268 1.39 -17.44 18.29
N ARG A 269 1.79 -16.69 19.32
CA ARG A 269 3.18 -16.67 19.81
C ARG A 269 3.29 -16.20 21.25
N THR A 270 4.51 -16.26 21.80
CA THR A 270 4.78 -15.74 23.15
C THR A 270 4.64 -14.21 23.16
N GLY A 271 3.81 -13.69 24.07
CA GLY A 271 3.52 -12.26 24.18
C GLY A 271 2.26 -11.88 23.42
N VAL A 272 2.39 -11.06 22.38
CA VAL A 272 1.28 -10.58 21.56
C VAL A 272 1.21 -11.39 20.26
N ASP A 273 0.05 -11.97 19.99
CA ASP A 273 -0.22 -12.66 18.71
C ASP A 273 0.02 -11.73 17.51
N MET A 274 0.44 -12.27 16.38
CA MET A 274 0.63 -11.47 15.15
C MET A 274 -0.69 -11.33 14.41
N PRO A 275 -1.26 -10.13 14.22
CA PRO A 275 -2.36 -9.97 13.28
C PRO A 275 -1.90 -10.28 11.85
N VAL A 276 -2.74 -11.02 11.13
CA VAL A 276 -2.60 -11.27 9.68
C VAL A 276 -3.90 -10.87 9.00
N ILE A 277 -3.83 -9.97 8.03
CA ILE A 277 -5.00 -9.39 7.36
C ILE A 277 -4.87 -9.41 5.85
N GLN A 278 -5.99 -9.61 5.15
CA GLN A 278 -6.15 -9.32 3.72
C GLN A 278 -7.50 -8.64 3.49
N SER A 279 -7.53 -7.64 2.62
CA SER A 279 -8.63 -6.67 2.50
C SER A 279 -9.40 -6.80 1.19
N SER A 280 -9.70 -8.04 0.79
CA SER A 280 -10.40 -8.37 -0.46
C SER A 280 -9.61 -7.91 -1.69
N SER A 281 -10.28 -7.29 -2.67
CA SER A 281 -9.69 -6.71 -3.88
C SER A 281 -10.59 -5.60 -4.40
N ASN A 282 -10.13 -4.85 -5.41
CA ASN A 282 -10.87 -3.83 -6.15
C ASN A 282 -11.47 -2.73 -5.24
N GLY A 283 -10.78 -2.40 -4.14
CA GLY A 283 -11.25 -1.40 -3.19
C GLY A 283 -12.59 -1.75 -2.51
N ARG A 284 -12.92 -3.04 -2.39
CA ARG A 284 -14.14 -3.50 -1.67
C ARG A 284 -14.02 -3.38 -0.15
N ALA A 285 -12.80 -3.36 0.38
CA ALA A 285 -12.51 -3.13 1.78
C ALA A 285 -11.19 -2.39 1.95
N VAL A 286 -11.03 -1.71 3.08
CA VAL A 286 -9.78 -1.08 3.53
C VAL A 286 -9.37 -1.75 4.83
N GLY A 287 -8.20 -2.37 4.88
CA GLY A 287 -7.67 -2.94 6.11
C GLY A 287 -7.32 -1.82 7.10
N LYS A 288 -7.67 -2.00 8.37
CA LYS A 288 -7.19 -1.17 9.48
C LYS A 288 -6.63 -2.07 10.56
N VAL A 289 -5.36 -1.90 10.88
CA VAL A 289 -4.71 -2.48 12.05
C VAL A 289 -4.30 -1.34 12.97
N THR A 290 -4.72 -1.38 14.22
CA THR A 290 -4.28 -0.47 15.28
C THR A 290 -3.41 -1.27 16.23
N LEU A 291 -2.12 -0.93 16.30
CA LEU A 291 -1.18 -1.49 17.28
C LEU A 291 -1.15 -0.54 18.47
N ASN A 292 -1.56 -1.01 19.65
CA ASN A 292 -1.44 -0.23 20.88
C ASN A 292 -0.05 -0.43 21.46
N LEU A 293 0.58 0.66 21.89
CA LEU A 293 1.99 0.72 22.27
C LEU A 293 2.14 0.99 23.77
N SER A 294 3.17 0.42 24.37
CA SER A 294 3.63 0.79 25.70
C SER A 294 4.31 2.16 25.67
N THR A 295 4.64 2.70 26.85
CA THR A 295 5.45 3.94 26.95
C THR A 295 6.87 3.79 26.40
N THR A 296 7.31 2.56 26.11
CA THR A 296 8.62 2.26 25.50
C THR A 296 8.51 1.90 24.02
N GLY A 297 7.35 2.08 23.39
CA GLY A 297 7.13 1.79 21.97
C GLY A 297 6.85 0.32 21.64
N GLU A 298 6.79 -0.56 22.64
CA GLU A 298 6.52 -1.98 22.42
C GLU A 298 5.03 -2.23 22.17
N VAL A 299 4.69 -3.10 21.21
CA VAL A 299 3.30 -3.51 20.96
C VAL A 299 2.78 -4.33 22.13
N ILE A 300 1.67 -3.88 22.75
CA ILE A 300 1.06 -4.56 23.91
C ILE A 300 -0.24 -5.30 23.58
N ASN A 301 -0.96 -4.87 22.55
CA ASN A 301 -2.09 -5.57 21.93
C ASN A 301 -2.45 -4.89 20.60
N TYR A 302 -3.42 -5.42 19.88
CA TYR A 302 -3.88 -4.84 18.61
C TYR A 302 -5.39 -4.97 18.42
N GLN A 303 -5.90 -4.19 17.47
CA GLN A 303 -7.22 -4.33 16.88
C GLN A 303 -7.05 -4.40 15.36
N ALA A 304 -7.75 -5.31 14.69
CA ALA A 304 -7.66 -5.45 13.24
C ALA A 304 -9.05 -5.69 12.65
N GLN A 305 -9.37 -4.98 11.56
CA GLN A 305 -10.66 -5.11 10.87
C GLN A 305 -10.55 -4.67 9.40
N ASN A 306 -11.44 -5.19 8.57
CA ASN A 306 -11.66 -4.71 7.21
C ASN A 306 -12.83 -3.73 7.19
N LEU A 307 -12.55 -2.48 6.83
CA LEU A 307 -13.49 -1.39 6.78
C LEU A 307 -14.24 -1.35 5.45
N THR A 308 -15.53 -1.06 5.53
CA THR A 308 -16.42 -0.78 4.39
C THR A 308 -17.31 0.41 4.76
N ALA A 309 -18.13 0.88 3.82
CA ALA A 309 -19.12 1.93 4.10
C ALA A 309 -20.10 1.58 5.24
N SER A 310 -20.27 0.30 5.60
CA SER A 310 -21.12 -0.11 6.72
C SER A 310 -20.43 -0.04 8.08
N SER A 311 -19.10 -0.10 8.12
CA SER A 311 -18.32 -0.03 9.37
C SER A 311 -17.64 1.32 9.58
N ASP A 312 -17.40 2.10 8.53
CA ASP A 312 -16.92 3.47 8.62
C ASP A 312 -17.67 4.38 7.63
N ALA A 313 -18.43 5.35 8.17
CA ALA A 313 -19.26 6.24 7.37
C ALA A 313 -18.46 7.13 6.41
N ARG A 314 -17.16 7.36 6.67
CA ARG A 314 -16.27 8.14 5.79
C ARG A 314 -16.10 7.49 4.43
N LEU A 315 -16.20 6.16 4.33
CA LEU A 315 -16.16 5.43 3.06
C LEU A 315 -17.43 5.63 2.20
N SER A 316 -18.44 6.36 2.70
CA SER A 316 -19.55 6.86 1.89
C SER A 316 -19.30 8.28 1.35
N GLY A 317 -18.27 8.97 1.83
CA GLY A 317 -17.85 10.29 1.38
C GLY A 317 -16.99 10.23 0.12
N GLN A 318 -16.51 11.39 -0.31
CA GLN A 318 -15.59 11.57 -1.45
C GLN A 318 -14.55 12.62 -1.08
N SER A 319 -13.39 12.58 -1.74
CA SER A 319 -12.32 13.56 -1.55
C SER A 319 -12.19 14.42 -2.80
N ALA A 320 -12.46 15.72 -2.68
CA ALA A 320 -12.39 16.65 -3.80
C ALA A 320 -11.00 16.71 -4.46
N ILE A 321 -9.93 16.51 -3.69
CA ILE A 321 -8.56 16.45 -4.23
C ILE A 321 -8.37 15.21 -5.10
N ILE A 322 -8.92 14.06 -4.67
CA ILE A 322 -8.84 12.81 -5.42
C ILE A 322 -9.77 12.86 -6.64
N ASP A 323 -10.99 13.38 -6.49
CA ASP A 323 -11.94 13.56 -7.60
C ASP A 323 -11.35 14.42 -8.71
N ALA A 324 -10.64 15.51 -8.37
CA ALA A 324 -9.97 16.34 -9.36
C ALA A 324 -8.94 15.57 -10.20
N LYS A 325 -8.19 14.64 -9.58
CA LYS A 325 -7.26 13.75 -10.29
C LYS A 325 -7.99 12.73 -11.16
N ILE A 326 -9.04 12.11 -10.61
CA ILE A 326 -9.86 11.15 -11.35
C ILE A 326 -10.46 11.80 -12.59
N SER A 327 -11.08 12.98 -12.45
CA SER A 327 -11.66 13.73 -13.57
C SER A 327 -10.62 14.07 -14.63
N TYR A 328 -9.42 14.53 -14.24
CA TYR A 328 -8.35 14.84 -15.18
C TYR A 328 -8.00 13.65 -16.10
N TYR A 329 -7.89 12.44 -15.55
CA TYR A 329 -7.59 11.24 -16.34
C TYR A 329 -8.82 10.71 -17.09
N TYR A 330 -10.01 10.79 -16.48
CA TYR A 330 -11.25 10.35 -17.11
C TYR A 330 -11.55 11.14 -18.39
N ASP A 331 -11.43 12.47 -18.35
CA ASP A 331 -11.72 13.36 -19.48
C ASP A 331 -10.85 13.05 -20.71
N GLN A 332 -9.63 12.51 -20.51
CA GLN A 332 -8.74 12.14 -21.60
C GLN A 332 -9.13 10.84 -22.31
N VAL A 333 -9.82 9.94 -21.62
CA VAL A 333 -10.23 8.63 -22.18
C VAL A 333 -11.74 8.52 -22.43
N GLU A 334 -12.53 9.49 -21.95
CA GLU A 334 -13.97 9.58 -22.19
C GLU A 334 -14.35 9.43 -23.68
N PRO A 335 -13.63 10.03 -24.65
CA PRO A 335 -13.96 9.85 -26.06
C PRO A 335 -13.85 8.38 -26.51
N LEU A 336 -12.90 7.63 -25.96
CA LEU A 336 -12.68 6.22 -26.27
C LEU A 336 -13.73 5.32 -25.59
N LEU A 337 -14.16 5.68 -24.38
CA LEU A 337 -15.20 4.97 -23.64
C LEU A 337 -16.56 5.01 -24.32
N ASN A 338 -16.85 6.09 -25.04
CA ASN A 338 -18.14 6.30 -25.70
C ASN A 338 -18.15 5.87 -27.18
N GLU A 339 -17.02 5.41 -27.70
CA GLU A 339 -16.95 4.87 -29.05
C GLU A 339 -17.61 3.49 -29.09
N VAL A 340 -18.73 3.39 -29.82
CA VAL A 340 -19.43 2.11 -30.00
C VAL A 340 -18.68 1.26 -31.02
N ILE A 341 -17.95 0.25 -30.52
CA ILE A 341 -17.20 -0.68 -31.38
C ILE A 341 -18.14 -1.77 -31.92
N ILE A 342 -18.93 -2.38 -31.04
CA ILE A 342 -19.91 -3.42 -31.38
C ILE A 342 -21.13 -3.24 -30.50
N LYS A 343 -22.31 -3.16 -31.13
CA LYS A 343 -23.58 -3.17 -30.42
C LYS A 343 -24.13 -4.58 -30.32
N SER A 344 -24.36 -5.04 -29.09
CA SER A 344 -24.95 -6.37 -28.86
C SER A 344 -26.41 -6.41 -29.30
N LYS A 345 -26.79 -7.41 -30.11
CA LYS A 345 -28.17 -7.56 -30.60
C LYS A 345 -29.11 -8.16 -29.55
N GLU A 346 -28.57 -9.00 -28.68
CA GLU A 346 -29.29 -9.76 -27.64
C GLU A 346 -28.41 -9.80 -26.38
N THR A 347 -28.93 -10.32 -25.27
CA THR A 347 -28.10 -10.54 -24.08
C THR A 347 -27.25 -11.79 -24.27
N TYR A 348 -25.94 -11.69 -24.07
CA TYR A 348 -24.99 -12.80 -24.04
C TYR A 348 -24.46 -13.01 -22.63
N SER A 349 -24.68 -14.22 -22.11
CA SER A 349 -24.15 -14.61 -20.80
C SER A 349 -22.63 -14.76 -20.84
N ARG A 350 -22.00 -14.76 -19.65
CA ARG A 350 -20.57 -15.06 -19.51
C ARG A 350 -20.18 -16.41 -20.12
N ASP A 351 -21.05 -17.41 -20.02
CA ASP A 351 -20.80 -18.73 -20.61
C ASP A 351 -20.73 -18.64 -22.14
N GLN A 352 -21.73 -17.99 -22.75
CA GLN A 352 -21.78 -17.81 -24.20
C GLN A 352 -20.57 -17.03 -24.70
N LEU A 353 -20.19 -15.97 -23.99
CA LEU A 353 -19.00 -15.18 -24.32
C LEU A 353 -17.71 -15.97 -24.12
N THR A 354 -17.65 -16.90 -23.16
CA THR A 354 -16.47 -17.77 -22.98
C THR A 354 -16.25 -18.66 -24.19
N TYR A 355 -17.32 -19.28 -24.70
CA TYR A 355 -17.24 -20.07 -25.94
C TYR A 355 -16.87 -19.20 -27.14
N TYR A 356 -17.47 -18.02 -27.25
CA TYR A 356 -17.16 -17.07 -28.31
C TYR A 356 -15.69 -16.64 -28.30
N MET A 357 -15.11 -16.38 -27.12
CA MET A 357 -13.69 -16.04 -26.98
C MET A 357 -12.77 -17.19 -27.40
N ALA A 358 -13.08 -18.43 -26.99
CA ALA A 358 -12.33 -19.60 -27.45
C ALA A 358 -12.36 -19.74 -28.98
N GLU A 359 -13.53 -19.51 -29.60
CA GLU A 359 -13.68 -19.54 -31.05
C GLU A 359 -12.93 -18.39 -31.74
N LEU A 360 -12.95 -17.18 -31.17
CA LEU A 360 -12.17 -16.04 -31.66
C LEU A 360 -10.68 -16.31 -31.63
N ILE A 361 -10.15 -16.89 -30.54
CA ILE A 361 -8.74 -17.30 -30.45
C ILE A 361 -8.42 -18.33 -31.53
N ARG A 362 -9.30 -19.32 -31.72
CA ARG A 362 -9.15 -20.34 -32.76
C ARG A 362 -9.04 -19.72 -34.15
N VAL A 363 -9.95 -18.79 -34.48
CA VAL A 363 -10.01 -18.15 -35.81
C VAL A 363 -8.84 -17.18 -36.00
N SER A 364 -8.57 -16.31 -35.03
CA SER A 364 -7.50 -15.29 -35.12
C SER A 364 -6.10 -15.89 -35.17
N GLY A 365 -5.86 -17.00 -34.47
CA GLY A 365 -4.60 -17.73 -34.52
C GLY A 365 -4.50 -18.77 -35.63
N GLU A 366 -5.49 -18.86 -36.53
CA GLU A 366 -5.59 -19.89 -37.58
C GLU A 366 -5.41 -21.33 -37.02
N ALA A 367 -5.88 -21.55 -35.79
CA ALA A 367 -5.66 -22.79 -35.05
C ALA A 367 -6.79 -23.81 -35.28
N ALA A 368 -6.49 -25.08 -35.01
CA ALA A 368 -7.50 -26.14 -35.02
C ALA A 368 -8.43 -26.08 -33.79
N ILE A 369 -7.90 -25.61 -32.64
CA ILE A 369 -8.62 -25.51 -31.37
C ILE A 369 -8.20 -24.19 -30.70
N GLY A 370 -9.17 -23.46 -30.15
CA GLY A 370 -8.93 -22.34 -29.24
C GLY A 370 -9.37 -22.72 -27.83
N LEU A 371 -8.58 -22.33 -26.84
CA LEU A 371 -8.86 -22.57 -25.43
C LEU A 371 -8.96 -21.22 -24.73
N HIS A 372 -10.03 -21.04 -23.97
CA HIS A 372 -10.23 -19.86 -23.14
C HIS A 372 -10.78 -20.31 -21.79
N ASN A 373 -10.13 -19.88 -20.71
CA ASN A 373 -10.59 -20.21 -19.37
C ASN A 373 -11.80 -19.33 -19.02
N PHE A 374 -12.85 -19.96 -18.46
CA PHE A 374 -14.05 -19.24 -18.03
C PHE A 374 -13.74 -18.05 -17.09
N GLY A 375 -12.75 -18.20 -16.22
CA GLY A 375 -12.29 -17.12 -15.33
C GLY A 375 -11.79 -15.87 -16.05
N GLY A 376 -11.33 -15.98 -17.30
CA GLY A 376 -10.91 -14.87 -18.15
C GLY A 376 -12.09 -14.06 -18.72
N THR A 377 -13.31 -14.60 -18.74
CA THR A 377 -14.50 -13.85 -19.17
C THR A 377 -15.11 -13.11 -17.99
N ARG A 378 -15.01 -11.78 -17.98
CA ARG A 378 -15.28 -10.96 -16.79
C ARG A 378 -16.69 -10.36 -16.70
N SER A 379 -17.43 -10.31 -17.80
CA SER A 379 -18.78 -9.71 -17.85
C SER A 379 -19.69 -10.42 -18.86
N SER A 380 -21.00 -10.25 -18.71
CA SER A 380 -22.00 -10.45 -19.77
C SER A 380 -22.06 -9.22 -20.68
N LEU A 381 -22.74 -9.36 -21.81
CA LEU A 381 -23.18 -8.25 -22.66
C LEU A 381 -24.69 -8.21 -22.68
N GLU A 382 -25.30 -7.09 -22.32
CA GLU A 382 -26.75 -6.92 -22.36
C GLU A 382 -27.24 -6.58 -23.76
N GLN A 383 -28.51 -6.88 -24.03
CA GLN A 383 -29.14 -6.47 -25.28
C GLN A 383 -29.03 -4.95 -25.49
N ASN A 384 -28.58 -4.54 -26.68
CA ASN A 384 -28.31 -3.16 -27.07
C ASN A 384 -27.17 -2.47 -26.30
N GLN A 385 -26.38 -3.20 -25.52
CA GLN A 385 -25.15 -2.67 -24.96
C GLN A 385 -24.18 -2.32 -26.08
N ASN A 386 -23.54 -1.16 -25.96
CA ASN A 386 -22.57 -0.61 -26.90
C ASN A 386 -21.14 -1.05 -26.59
#